data_AF-A0A3A9K055-F1
#
_entry.id   AF-A0A3A9K055-F1
#
_cell.length_a   1.000
_cell.length_b   1.000
_cell.length_c   1.000
_cell.angle_alpha   90.00
_cell.angle_beta   90.00
_cell.angle_gamma   90.00
#
_symmetry.space_group_name_H-M   'P 1'
#
loop_
_entity.id
_entity.type
_entity.pdbx_description
1 polymer ?
#
loop_
_entity_poly.entity_id
_entity_poly.type
_entity_poly.pdbx_seq_one_letter_code
_entity_poly.pdbx_strand_id
1 'polypeptide(L)' 'MVDLIIVIFLLIVAISIFLTIKKKKAVFLSLPVFVIVSFVFVKIALVPAPLLETVKFIFSLQ' A
#
# COMPACT_ATOMS: atom_id res chain seq x y z
N MET A 1 -13.43 -7.12 -4.15
CA MET A 1 -12.40 -6.03 -4.28
C MET A 1 -11.08 -6.45 -3.63
N VAL A 2 -11.14 -7.03 -2.43
CA VAL A 2 -9.95 -7.58 -1.74
C VAL A 2 -9.25 -8.66 -2.56
N ASP A 3 -10.01 -9.49 -3.27
CA ASP A 3 -9.48 -10.59 -4.09
C ASP A 3 -8.55 -10.10 -5.21
N LEU A 4 -8.90 -8.99 -5.86
CA LEU A 4 -8.08 -8.40 -6.92
C LEU A 4 -6.74 -7.87 -6.38
N ILE A 5 -6.75 -7.27 -5.19
CA ILE A 5 -5.53 -6.74 -4.54
C ILE A 5 -4.57 -7.89 -4.22
N ILE A 6 -5.11 -9.02 -3.75
CA ILE A 6 -4.32 -10.23 -3.46
C ILE A 6 -3.68 -10.76 -4.75
N VAL A 7 -4.45 -10.86 -5.84
CA VAL A 7 -3.94 -11.33 -7.13
C VAL A 7 -2.82 -10.42 -7.66
N ILE A 8 -2.99 -9.10 -7.57
CA ILE A 8 -1.96 -8.13 -7.98
C ILE A 8 -0.70 -8.27 -7.11
N PHE A 9 -0.86 -8.39 -5.79
CA PHE A 9 0.27 -8.57 -4.89
C PHE A 9 1.02 -9.87 -5.16
N LEU A 10 0.30 -10.95 -5.45
CA LEU A 10 0.88 -12.25 -5.78
C LEU A 10 1.69 -12.18 -7.08
N LEU A 11 1.19 -11.47 -8.10
CA LEU A 11 1.95 -11.20 -9.33
C LEU A 11 3.23 -10.40 -9.04
N ILE A 12 3.16 -9.37 -8.21
CA ILE A 12 4.33 -8.57 -7.80
C ILE A 12 5.36 -9.46 -7.10
N VAL A 13 4.94 -10.35 -6.18
CA VAL A 13 5.81 -11.30 -5.49
C VAL A 13 6.44 -12.29 -6.48
N ALA A 14 5.65 -12.86 -7.38
CA ALA A 14 6.15 -13.79 -8.39
C ALA A 14 7.20 -13.14 -9.31
N ILE A 15 6.93 -11.91 -9.77
CA ILE A 15 7.87 -11.12 -10.58
C ILE A 15 9.14 -10.80 -9.78
N SER A 16 9.00 -10.40 -8.52
CA SER A 16 10.11 -10.13 -7.61
C SER A 16 11.03 -11.34 -7.44
N ILE A 17 10.45 -12.53 -7.21
CA ILE A 17 11.22 -13.79 -7.10
C ILE A 17 11.89 -14.13 -8.42
N PHE A 18 11.17 -14.05 -9.54
CA PHE A 18 11.71 -14.31 -10.87
C PHE A 18 12.90 -13.38 -11.20
N LEU A 19 12.78 -12.09 -10.90
CA LEU A 19 13.85 -11.12 -11.08
C LEU A 19 15.02 -11.38 -10.13
N THR A 20 14.76 -11.77 -8.90
CA THR A 20 15.80 -12.14 -7.92
C THR A 20 16.65 -13.29 -8.44
N ILE A 21 16.01 -14.35 -8.95
CA ILE A 21 16.70 -15.52 -9.52
C ILE A 21 17.45 -15.13 -10.79
N LYS A 22 16.79 -14.44 -11.72
CA LYS A 22 17.39 -14.06 -13.03
C LYS A 22 18.58 -13.11 -12.89
N LYS A 23 18.51 -12.14 -11.96
CA LYS A 23 19.53 -11.12 -11.77
C LYS A 23 20.53 -11.47 -10.66
N LYS A 24 20.30 -12.56 -9.91
CA LYS A 24 21.07 -12.98 -8.72
C LYS A 24 21.28 -11.87 -7.68
N LYS A 25 20.35 -10.92 -7.59
CA LYS A 25 20.40 -9.81 -6.62
C LYS A 25 19.23 -9.95 -5.66
N ALA A 26 19.53 -10.21 -4.39
CA ALA A 26 18.53 -10.31 -3.33
C ALA A 26 17.75 -9.00 -3.12
N VAL A 27 18.27 -7.87 -3.60
CA VAL A 27 17.60 -6.56 -3.54
C VAL A 27 16.23 -6.58 -4.21
N PHE A 28 15.99 -7.43 -5.22
CA PHE A 28 14.65 -7.50 -5.83
C PHE A 28 13.57 -8.00 -4.86
N LEU A 29 13.95 -8.78 -3.83
CA LEU A 29 13.04 -9.21 -2.76
C LEU A 29 12.59 -8.05 -1.84
N SER A 30 13.25 -6.89 -1.89
CA SER A 30 12.77 -5.69 -1.19
C SER A 30 11.57 -5.04 -1.89
N LEU A 31 11.28 -5.41 -3.14
CA LEU A 31 10.15 -4.88 -3.90
C LEU A 31 8.79 -5.15 -3.21
N PRO A 32 8.44 -6.39 -2.83
CA PRO A 32 7.19 -6.64 -2.09
C PRO A 32 7.15 -5.94 -0.73
N VAL A 33 8.30 -5.82 -0.04
CA VAL A 33 8.39 -5.06 1.22
C VAL A 33 8.09 -3.58 0.98
N PHE A 34 8.70 -2.99 -0.06
CA PHE A 34 8.50 -1.59 -0.43
C PHE A 34 7.04 -1.29 -0.80
N VAL A 35 6.37 -2.22 -1.48
CA VAL A 35 4.94 -2.11 -1.80
C VAL A 35 4.08 -2.08 -0.53
N ILE A 36 4.33 -2.97 0.43
CA ILE A 36 3.61 -2.98 1.71
C ILE A 36 3.84 -1.66 2.47
N VAL A 37 5.10 -1.23 2.59
CA VAL A 37 5.45 0.01 3.29
C VAL A 37 4.75 1.21 2.65
N SER A 38 4.82 1.33 1.32
CA SER A 38 4.15 2.42 0.58
C SER A 38 2.64 2.39 0.77
N PHE A 39 2.02 1.21 0.75
CA PHE A 39 0.59 1.05 1.00
C PHE A 39 0.20 1.55 2.41
N VAL A 40 1.00 1.21 3.43
CA VAL A 40 0.80 1.67 4.81
C VAL A 40 0.92 3.19 4.88
N PHE A 41 1.93 3.80 4.26
CA PHE A 41 2.08 5.26 4.23
C PHE A 41 0.88 5.96 3.60
N VAL A 42 0.39 5.47 2.46
CA VAL A 42 -0.81 6.02 1.81
C VAL A 42 -2.02 5.91 2.73
N LYS A 43 -2.20 4.77 3.41
CA LYS A 43 -3.30 4.60 4.37
C LYS A 43 -3.21 5.58 5.53
N ILE A 44 -2.03 5.75 6.11
CA ILE A 44 -1.79 6.71 7.20
C ILE A 44 -2.10 8.14 6.75
N ALA A 45 -1.66 8.54 5.55
CA ALA A 45 -1.91 9.86 5.00
C ALA A 45 -3.41 10.14 4.75
N LEU A 46 -4.23 9.10 4.56
CA LEU A 46 -5.68 9.21 4.36
C LEU A 46 -6.50 9.17 5.66
N VAL A 47 -5.90 8.77 6.79
CA VAL A 47 -6.55 8.79 8.12
C VAL A 47 -7.14 10.16 8.50
N PRO A 48 -6.50 11.32 8.25
CA PRO A 48 -7.04 12.61 8.67
C PRO A 48 -8.28 13.09 7.90
N ALA A 49 -8.60 12.52 6.74
CA ALA A 49 -9.76 12.93 5.94
C ALA A 49 -11.10 12.90 6.73
N PRO A 50 -11.46 11.80 7.43
CA PRO A 50 -12.66 11.77 8.27
C PRO A 50 -12.63 12.71 9.49
N LEU A 51 -11.44 13.06 10.01
CA LEU A 51 -11.33 14.03 11.11
C LEU A 51 -11.69 15.45 10.63
N LEU A 52 -11.25 15.83 9.43
CA LEU A 52 -11.61 17.12 8.84
C LEU A 52 -13.11 17.25 8.60
N GLU A 53 -13.77 16.15 8.20
CA GLU A 53 -15.22 16.12 8.06
C GLU A 53 -15.93 16.32 9.40
N THR A 54 -15.42 15.67 10.45
CA THR A 54 -15.98 15.79 11.81
C THR A 54 -15.85 17.21 12.35
N VAL A 55 -14.71 17.87 12.14
CA VAL A 55 -14.51 19.27 12.55
C VAL A 55 -15.48 20.20 11.81
N LYS A 56 -15.63 20.02 10.48
CA LYS A 56 -16.60 20.79 9.69
C LYS A 56 -18.05 20.57 10.16
N PHE A 57 -18.40 19.35 10.54
CA PHE A 57 -19.73 19.02 11.06
C PHE A 57 -20.03 19.81 12.35
N ILE A 58 -19.09 19.86 13.30
CA ILE A 58 -19.27 20.61 14.56
C ILE A 58 -19.45 22.11 14.29
N PHE A 59 -18.62 22.71 13.42
CA PHE A 59 -18.72 24.13 13.08
C PHE A 59 -19.91 24.50 12.20
N SER A 60 -20.57 23.53 11.55
CA SER A 60 -21.80 23.77 10.78
C SER A 60 -23.08 23.80 11.64
N LEU A 61 -23.01 23.34 12.89
CA LEU A 61 -24.16 23.23 13.80
C LEU A 61 -24.31 24.40 14.77
N GLN A 62 -23.37 25.33 14.77
CA GLN A 62 -23.38 26.56 15.56
C GLN A 62 -23.73 27.76 14.69
#